data_AF-A0A531K315-F1
#
_entry.id   AF-A0A531K315-F1
#
_cell.length_a   1.000
_cell.length_b   1.000
_cell.length_c   1.000
_cell.angle_alpha   90.00
_cell.angle_beta   90.00
_cell.angle_gamma   90.00
#
_symmetry.space_group_name_H-M   'P 1'
#
loop_
_entity.id
_entity.type
_entity.pdbx_description
1 polymer ?
#
loop_
_entity_poly.entity_id
_entity_poly.type
_entity_poly.pdbx_seq_one_letter_code
_entity_poly.pdbx_strand_id
1 'polypeptide(L)'
;MKIFEKRTDAVLGVFRVLQDGTFRIEPVERRQPELVVDKEFQNGAKNGDLVEVEPARASRYGLPRAKVLAVLGSLTSEKAVSMIAIHAHDIPHIFPADVIAEAEAVKPATLAGREDWRELPLVTIDPADAKDHD
;
A
#
# COMPACT_ATOMS: atom_id res chain seq x y z
N MET A 1 0.18 -21.10 13.54
CA MET A 1 -0.33 -20.43 12.32
C MET A 1 -0.32 -18.93 12.61
N LYS A 2 0.65 -18.17 12.10
CA LYS A 2 0.66 -16.70 12.24
C LYS A 2 -0.36 -16.15 11.24
N ILE A 3 -1.45 -15.59 11.76
CA ILE A 3 -2.48 -14.94 10.97
C ILE A 3 -1.94 -13.56 10.66
N PHE A 4 -1.50 -13.33 9.43
CA PHE A 4 -1.33 -11.96 8.94
C PHE A 4 -2.74 -11.34 8.90
N GLU A 5 -2.93 -10.21 9.57
CA GLU A 5 -4.15 -9.39 9.40
C GLU A 5 -4.21 -8.95 7.94
N LYS A 6 -4.82 -9.82 7.12
CA LYS A 6 -5.13 -9.53 5.75
C LYS A 6 -6.26 -8.51 5.81
N ARG A 7 -5.99 -7.25 5.48
CA ARG A 7 -7.04 -6.29 5.07
C ARG A 7 -7.67 -6.88 3.80
N THR A 8 -8.59 -7.83 3.96
CA THR A 8 -8.98 -8.75 2.89
C THR A 8 -9.78 -8.11 1.77
N ASP A 9 -10.31 -6.89 1.95
CA ASP A 9 -11.29 -6.34 1.02
C ASP A 9 -10.96 -4.91 0.57
N ALA A 10 -9.82 -4.34 0.96
CA ALA A 10 -9.46 -3.00 0.50
C ALA A 10 -9.19 -3.04 -1.01
N VAL A 11 -9.75 -2.09 -1.77
CA VAL A 11 -9.57 -1.97 -3.22
C VAL A 11 -9.10 -0.57 -3.58
N LEU A 12 -8.32 -0.46 -4.67
CA LEU A 12 -7.91 0.83 -5.21
C LEU A 12 -8.89 1.37 -6.25
N GLY A 13 -9.08 2.68 -6.24
CA GLY A 13 -9.83 3.37 -7.28
C GLY A 13 -9.60 4.87 -7.29
N VAL A 14 -10.14 5.53 -8.31
CA VAL A 14 -10.04 6.98 -8.49
C VAL A 14 -11.30 7.63 -7.94
N PHE A 15 -11.12 8.56 -7.02
CA PHE A 15 -12.23 9.32 -6.44
C PHE A 15 -12.76 10.33 -7.46
N ARG A 16 -14.06 10.28 -7.75
CA ARG A 16 -14.75 11.18 -8.67
C ARG A 16 -15.89 11.91 -7.98
N VAL A 17 -15.99 13.20 -8.29
CA VAL A 17 -17.16 14.02 -7.93
C VAL A 17 -17.99 14.23 -9.18
N LEU A 18 -19.20 13.68 -9.20
CA LEU A 18 -20.13 13.81 -10.32
C LEU A 18 -20.83 15.19 -10.30
N GLN A 19 -21.44 15.57 -11.42
CA GLN A 19 -22.12 16.86 -11.57
C GLN A 19 -23.33 17.02 -10.62
N ASP A 20 -23.95 15.92 -10.23
CA ASP A 20 -25.05 15.88 -9.27
C ASP A 20 -24.57 15.96 -7.80
N GLY A 21 -23.26 16.08 -7.58
CA GLY A 21 -22.63 16.17 -6.26
C GLY A 21 -22.39 14.82 -5.58
N THR A 22 -22.70 13.70 -6.24
CA THR A 22 -22.42 12.37 -5.71
C THR A 22 -20.94 12.00 -5.86
N PHE A 23 -20.45 11.13 -4.97
CA PHE A 23 -19.08 10.65 -5.00
C PHE A 23 -19.02 9.20 -5.48
N ARG A 24 -18.14 8.96 -6.46
CA ARG A 24 -17.88 7.66 -7.07
C ARG A 24 -16.43 7.25 -6.93
N ILE A 25 -16.20 5.96 -6.85
CA ILE A 25 -14.88 5.37 -7.05
C ILE A 25 -14.91 4.65 -8.38
N GLU A 26 -14.12 5.14 -9.33
CA GLU A 26 -13.81 4.42 -10.56
C GLU A 26 -12.73 3.38 -10.26
N PRO A 27 -12.96 2.09 -10.53
CA PRO A 27 -11.98 1.06 -10.22
C PRO A 27 -10.77 1.17 -11.15
N VAL A 28 -9.58 0.92 -10.61
CA VAL A 28 -8.36 0.81 -11.45
C VAL A 28 -8.38 -0.46 -12.31
N GLU A 29 -9.09 -1.49 -11.84
CA GLU A 29 -9.32 -2.73 -12.58
C GLU A 29 -10.71 -2.75 -13.23
N ARG A 30 -10.76 -2.85 -14.57
CA ARG A 30 -12.01 -2.82 -15.35
C ARG A 30 -13.05 -3.89 -14.97
N ARG A 31 -12.66 -4.95 -14.27
CA ARG A 31 -13.57 -6.04 -13.86
C ARG A 31 -14.32 -5.73 -12.57
N GLN A 32 -13.83 -4.79 -11.77
CA GLN A 32 -14.49 -4.39 -10.53
C GLN A 32 -15.62 -3.41 -10.84
N PRO A 33 -16.71 -3.39 -10.05
CA PRO A 33 -17.76 -2.38 -10.21
C PRO A 33 -17.30 -1.02 -9.67
N GLU A 34 -17.94 0.04 -10.13
CA GLU A 34 -17.86 1.34 -9.45
C GLU A 34 -18.49 1.28 -8.06
N LEU A 35 -17.99 2.11 -7.15
CA LEU A 35 -18.48 2.22 -5.78
C LEU A 35 -19.02 3.62 -5.52
N VAL A 36 -20.01 3.73 -4.64
CA VAL A 36 -20.54 5.01 -4.16
C VAL A 36 -19.97 5.32 -2.79
N VAL A 37 -19.57 6.57 -2.56
CA VAL A 37 -19.07 7.03 -1.26
C VAL A 37 -20.02 8.07 -0.71
N ASP A 38 -20.56 7.84 0.50
CA ASP A 38 -21.33 8.87 1.19
C ASP A 38 -20.39 9.96 1.73
N LYS A 39 -20.86 11.19 1.87
CA LYS A 39 -20.01 12.35 2.20
C LYS A 39 -19.21 12.20 3.50
N GLU A 40 -19.79 11.51 4.48
CA GLU A 40 -19.13 11.21 5.77
C GLU A 40 -17.92 10.27 5.63
N PHE A 41 -17.86 9.47 4.57
CA PHE A 41 -16.78 8.52 4.31
C PHE A 41 -15.78 8.99 3.24
N GLN A 42 -15.82 10.28 2.87
CA GLN A 42 -14.92 10.87 1.88
C GLN A 42 -13.46 10.90 2.35
N ASN A 43 -13.21 10.98 3.66
CA ASN A 43 -11.87 11.02 4.26
C ASN A 43 -10.91 12.05 3.59
N GLY A 44 -11.45 13.21 3.20
CA GLY A 44 -10.68 14.30 2.58
C GLY A 44 -10.28 14.09 1.11
N ALA A 45 -10.70 13.00 0.47
CA ALA A 45 -10.40 12.73 -0.94
C ALA A 45 -10.94 13.82 -1.87
N LYS A 46 -10.16 14.21 -2.87
CA LYS A 46 -10.52 15.17 -3.91
C LYS A 46 -10.73 14.47 -5.25
N ASN A 47 -11.42 15.15 -6.15
CA ASN A 47 -11.67 14.64 -7.49
C ASN A 47 -10.33 14.35 -8.22
N GLY A 48 -10.14 13.11 -8.67
CA GLY A 48 -8.92 12.64 -9.33
C GLY A 48 -7.88 11.98 -8.41
N ASP A 49 -8.10 11.96 -7.10
CA ASP A 49 -7.21 11.27 -6.17
C ASP A 49 -7.33 9.74 -6.33
N LEU A 50 -6.19 9.06 -6.31
CA LEU A 50 -6.12 7.62 -6.08
C LEU A 50 -6.37 7.36 -4.59
N VAL A 51 -7.32 6.49 -4.31
CA VAL A 51 -7.76 6.17 -2.95
C VAL A 51 -7.77 4.66 -2.73
N GLU A 52 -7.46 4.26 -1.50
CA GLU A 52 -7.73 2.92 -0.98
C GLU A 52 -9.08 2.96 -0.28
N VAL A 53 -10.00 2.06 -0.65
CA VAL A 53 -11.37 2.03 -0.12
C VAL A 53 -11.73 0.65 0.39
N GLU A 54 -12.57 0.59 1.42
CA GLU A 54 -13.17 -0.66 1.89
C GLU A 54 -14.61 -0.72 1.36
N PRO A 55 -14.93 -1.65 0.44
CA PRO A 55 -16.29 -1.88 -0.01
C PRO A 55 -17.16 -2.37 1.14
N ALA A 56 -18.31 -1.75 1.33
CA ALA A 56 -19.37 -2.29 2.16
C ALA A 56 -19.98 -3.52 1.47
N ARG A 57 -20.63 -4.39 2.25
CA ARG A 57 -21.37 -5.54 1.69
C ARG A 57 -22.33 -5.07 0.60
N ALA A 58 -22.24 -5.70 -0.57
CA ALA A 58 -23.05 -5.36 -1.72
C ALA A 58 -24.55 -5.42 -1.37
N SER A 59 -25.26 -4.32 -1.66
CA SER A 59 -26.72 -4.30 -1.63
C SER A 59 -27.27 -5.21 -2.74
N ARG A 60 -28.48 -5.77 -2.54
CA ARG A 60 -29.17 -6.54 -3.60
C ARG A 60 -29.47 -5.68 -4.85
N TYR A 61 -29.50 -4.36 -4.70
CA TYR A 61 -29.80 -3.41 -5.77
C TYR A 61 -28.90 -2.17 -5.70
N GLY A 62 -28.55 -1.63 -6.86
CA GLY A 62 -27.69 -0.46 -6.99
C GLY A 62 -26.21 -0.78 -6.85
N LEU A 63 -25.38 0.26 -6.90
CA LEU A 63 -23.94 0.10 -6.73
C LEU A 63 -23.57 -0.14 -5.27
N PRO A 64 -22.48 -0.88 -5.01
CA PRO A 64 -22.00 -1.06 -3.65
C PRO A 64 -21.52 0.29 -3.09
N ARG A 65 -21.68 0.45 -1.78
CA ARG A 65 -21.09 1.57 -1.05
C ARG A 65 -19.66 1.24 -0.66
N ALA A 66 -18.85 2.25 -0.41
CA ALA A 66 -17.51 2.11 0.14
C ALA A 66 -17.15 3.26 1.07
N LYS A 67 -16.16 3.04 1.92
CA LYS A 67 -15.52 4.09 2.73
C LYS A 67 -14.07 4.29 2.30
N VAL A 68 -13.62 5.54 2.21
CA VAL A 68 -12.23 5.86 1.90
C VAL A 68 -11.35 5.61 3.13
N LEU A 69 -10.43 4.65 3.02
CA LEU A 69 -9.46 4.33 4.08
C LEU A 69 -8.27 5.28 4.03
N ALA A 70 -7.75 5.56 2.84
CA ALA A 70 -6.58 6.40 2.65
C ALA A 70 -6.59 7.12 1.29
N VAL A 71 -6.03 8.33 1.27
CA VAL A 71 -5.74 9.07 0.04
C VAL A 71 -4.27 8.87 -0.32
N LEU A 72 -4.00 8.23 -1.46
CA LEU A 72 -2.65 7.91 -1.90
C LEU A 72 -2.01 9.05 -2.70
N GLY A 73 -2.83 9.98 -3.19
CA GLY A 73 -2.43 11.20 -3.91
C GLY A 73 -3.02 11.27 -5.32
N SER A 74 -2.50 12.16 -6.15
CA SER A 74 -2.92 12.26 -7.56
C SER A 74 -2.58 10.97 -8.32
N LEU A 75 -3.50 10.51 -9.17
CA LEU A 75 -3.28 9.39 -10.09
C LEU A 75 -2.05 9.57 -10.99
N THR A 76 -1.65 10.81 -11.26
CA THR A 76 -0.49 11.12 -12.13
C THR A 76 0.85 11.09 -11.40
N SER A 77 0.88 10.81 -10.10
CA SER A 77 2.13 10.73 -9.35
C SER A 77 2.84 9.39 -9.57
N GLU A 78 4.18 9.39 -9.55
CA GLU A 78 4.99 8.15 -9.63
C GLU A 78 4.60 7.16 -8.52
N LYS A 79 4.35 7.68 -7.31
CA LYS A 79 3.87 6.89 -6.16
C LYS A 79 2.55 6.17 -6.47
N ALA A 80 1.61 6.83 -7.15
CA ALA A 80 0.32 6.23 -7.49
C ALA A 80 0.49 5.04 -8.46
N VAL A 81 1.37 5.16 -9.46
CA VAL A 81 1.66 4.06 -10.40
C VAL A 81 2.21 2.84 -9.66
N SER A 82 3.19 3.04 -8.77
CA SER A 82 3.75 1.96 -7.96
C SER A 82 2.71 1.31 -7.05
N MET A 83 1.86 2.10 -6.39
CA MET A 83 0.80 1.56 -5.52
C MET A 83 -0.25 0.75 -6.28
N ILE A 84 -0.61 1.17 -7.49
CA ILE A 84 -1.51 0.40 -8.37
C ILE A 84 -0.88 -0.95 -8.70
N ALA A 85 0.40 -0.98 -9.09
CA ALA A 85 1.10 -2.22 -9.42
C ALA A 85 1.22 -3.16 -8.20
N ILE A 86 1.57 -2.61 -7.03
CA ILE A 86 1.64 -3.36 -5.77
C ILE A 86 0.30 -4.02 -5.46
N HIS A 87 -0.80 -3.28 -5.61
CA HIS A 87 -2.14 -3.79 -5.33
C HIS A 87 -2.63 -4.81 -6.38
N ALA A 88 -2.48 -4.50 -7.66
CA ALA A 88 -2.93 -5.37 -8.76
C ALA A 88 -2.21 -6.73 -8.80
N HIS A 89 -1.01 -6.81 -8.21
CA HIS A 89 -0.22 -8.03 -8.12
C HIS A 89 -0.17 -8.63 -6.71
N ASP A 90 -1.00 -8.14 -5.78
CA ASP A 90 -1.06 -8.61 -4.39
C ASP A 90 0.33 -8.64 -3.71
N ILE A 91 1.20 -7.67 -4.03
CA ILE A 91 2.55 -7.60 -3.48
C ILE A 91 2.47 -7.13 -2.01
N PRO A 92 2.92 -7.94 -1.03
CA PRO A 92 2.99 -7.49 0.35
C PRO A 92 4.01 -6.36 0.49
N HIS A 93 3.55 -5.20 0.97
CA HIS A 93 4.38 -4.00 1.09
C HIS A 93 4.35 -3.38 2.49
N ILE A 94 3.52 -3.92 3.39
CA ILE A 94 3.42 -3.50 4.78
C ILE A 94 4.14 -4.53 5.65
N PHE A 95 5.16 -4.08 6.37
CA PHE A 95 5.81 -4.91 7.37
C PHE A 95 4.92 -5.02 8.62
N PRO A 96 4.69 -6.23 9.15
CA PRO A 96 4.00 -6.41 10.42
C PRO A 96 4.68 -5.66 11.58
N ALA A 97 3.90 -5.21 12.55
CA ALA A 97 4.42 -4.45 13.69
C ALA A 97 5.44 -5.24 14.52
N ASP A 98 5.28 -6.56 14.66
CA ASP A 98 6.24 -7.42 15.35
C ASP A 98 7.57 -7.53 14.59
N VAL A 99 7.54 -7.56 13.25
CA VAL A 99 8.74 -7.55 12.40
C VAL A 99 9.50 -6.22 12.53
N ILE A 100 8.79 -5.09 12.53
CA ILE A 100 9.42 -3.77 12.73
C ILE A 100 10.06 -3.69 14.12
N ALA A 101 9.33 -4.10 15.16
CA ALA A 101 9.85 -4.08 16.54
C ALA A 101 11.08 -4.98 16.71
N GLU A 102 11.09 -6.15 16.07
CA GLU A 102 12.26 -7.04 16.06
C GLU A 102 13.46 -6.37 15.36
N ALA A 103 13.25 -5.77 14.19
CA ALA A 103 14.29 -5.09 13.43
C ALA A 103 14.90 -3.90 14.20
N GLU A 104 14.07 -3.09 14.87
CA GLU A 104 14.51 -1.96 15.70
C GLU A 104 15.30 -2.41 16.95
N ALA A 105 15.07 -3.64 17.43
CA ALA A 105 15.76 -4.19 18.59
C ALA A 105 17.13 -4.83 18.24
N VAL A 106 17.47 -4.96 16.96
CA VAL A 106 18.72 -5.59 16.51
C VAL A 106 19.94 -4.80 17.01
N LYS A 107 20.91 -5.52 17.58
CA LYS A 107 22.20 -4.97 17.98
C LYS A 107 23.28 -5.35 16.95
N PRO A 108 24.35 -4.55 16.83
CA PRO A 108 25.47 -4.89 15.96
C PRO A 108 26.02 -6.30 16.26
N ALA A 109 26.38 -7.02 15.20
CA ALA A 109 26.98 -8.33 15.32
C ALA A 109 28.30 -8.26 16.10
N THR A 110 28.52 -9.23 16.99
CA THR A 110 29.77 -9.36 17.74
C THR A 110 30.72 -10.33 17.06
N LEU A 111 32.00 -10.29 17.43
CA LEU A 111 33.03 -11.25 16.99
C LEU A 111 32.94 -12.60 17.73
N ALA A 112 32.03 -12.76 18.69
CA ALA A 112 31.93 -14.00 19.46
C ALA A 112 31.60 -15.18 18.54
N GLY A 113 32.50 -16.18 18.50
CA GLY A 113 32.34 -17.36 17.64
C GLY A 113 32.62 -17.12 16.15
N ARG A 114 33.29 -16.02 15.78
CA ARG A 114 33.65 -15.69 14.39
C ARG A 114 35.16 -15.64 14.21
N GLU A 115 35.63 -15.98 13.01
CA GLU A 115 36.99 -15.66 12.58
C GLU A 115 37.10 -14.16 12.24
N ASP A 116 38.26 -13.56 12.54
CA ASP A 116 38.50 -12.14 12.33
C ASP A 116 39.25 -11.90 11.02
N TRP A 117 38.53 -11.44 10.00
CA TRP A 117 39.08 -11.12 8.67
C TRP A 117 39.14 -9.62 8.40
N ARG A 118 39.06 -8.76 9.43
CA ARG A 118 39.01 -7.30 9.24
C ARG A 118 40.28 -6.70 8.63
N GLU A 119 41.40 -7.42 8.68
CA GLU A 119 42.68 -7.03 8.06
C GLU A 119 42.77 -7.42 6.56
N LEU A 120 41.83 -8.24 6.05
CA LEU A 120 41.76 -8.53 4.63
C LEU A 120 41.15 -7.32 3.90
N PRO A 121 41.73 -6.88 2.77
CA PRO A 121 41.21 -5.76 1.99
C PRO A 121 40.01 -6.21 1.13
N LEU A 122 38.91 -6.56 1.79
CA LEU A 122 37.64 -6.87 1.14
C LEU A 122 37.02 -5.59 0.58
N VAL A 123 36.52 -5.65 -0.66
CA VAL A 123 35.86 -4.53 -1.34
C VAL A 123 34.55 -4.99 -1.96
N THR A 124 33.53 -4.14 -1.89
CA THR A 124 32.26 -4.30 -2.62
C THR A 124 32.23 -3.30 -3.79
N ILE A 125 31.58 -3.67 -4.90
CA ILE A 125 31.49 -2.83 -6.10
C ILE A 125 30.03 -2.82 -6.53
N ASP A 126 29.34 -1.74 -6.18
CA ASP A 126 27.88 -1.62 -6.32
C ASP A 126 27.49 -0.33 -7.06
N PRO A 127 26.26 -0.26 -7.59
CA PRO A 127 25.66 0.98 -8.07
C PRO A 127 25.65 2.09 -7.01
N ALA A 128 25.68 3.35 -7.45
CA ALA A 128 25.79 4.52 -6.57
C ALA A 128 24.59 4.71 -5.61
N ASP A 129 23.45 4.10 -5.94
CA ASP A 129 22.19 4.17 -5.20
C ASP A 129 21.94 2.97 -4.28
N ALA A 130 22.74 1.91 -4.36
CA ALA A 130 22.64 0.76 -3.48
C ALA A 130 22.81 1.14 -2.00
N LYS A 131 22.09 0.44 -1.13
CA LYS A 131 22.16 0.59 0.35
C LYS A 131 22.34 -0.72 1.09
N ASP A 132 22.10 -1.81 0.38
CA ASP A 132 22.15 -3.20 0.78
C ASP A 132 23.32 -3.86 0.04
N HIS A 133 24.50 -3.82 0.65
CA HIS A 133 25.70 -4.47 0.13
C HIS A 133 25.82 -5.85 0.79
N ASP A 134 25.48 -6.91 0.06
CA ASP A 134 25.52 -8.30 0.53
C ASP A 134 26.69 -9.14 -0.04
#